data_AF-A0A817MQY2-F1
#
_entry.id   AF-A0A817MQY2-F1
#
_cell.length_a   1.000
_cell.length_b   1.000
_cell.length_c   1.000
_cell.angle_alpha   90.00
_cell.angle_beta   90.00
_cell.angle_gamma   90.00
#
_symmetry.space_group_name_H-M   'P 1'
#
loop_
_entity.id
_entity.type
_entity.pdbx_description
1 polymer ?
#
loop_
_entity_poly.entity_id
_entity_poly.type
_entity_poly.pdbx_seq_one_letter_code
_entity_poly.pdbx_strand_id
1 'polypeptide(L)'
;MKFYAENLSIFDKTINSEIDKTLELYKKKQTATVILQLTVILEETDVGARIISEHSCLAGEDWRKRREKMENQDNLDYVLEHLDGDNIDKNILRERYNAFREIYDKLISTNLKLLNQKNEQERHLEGIISNTKIRVGKVVQKTGAIQWNYSLKTMIHEILAYIFAVWTLANTEHYNSSRGIEQAKAYLLMPHIAQVITIFRILGIGYSESKKIPLIGVIYGKKISDDLINTLVEIGTGEDMLAAIQSYQSSTYIVQNDRIVYVEGESIKENVVRGYDTIWAYYHEATKGNISLSSLETHVGIIVNCGAFSYAEMPHEFGYIAGVTGTLRTLSDSEKTILRDIYGIHKYTHMPSVFGKSNRNYNLNSDVIAVNESEYFMRIRGEIDVMCNANRAILIFFESEEKLMTFYNSTELASIKSEIQIVTEKVSVKDRELFIKRACTVGRVTLLTRTFGRGIDFICRNPQLLANGGIHVLQTFFSEELSEEYQIMGRGARQGDKGSYRMILLDKDLEWVLEHNLNYPDFP
;
A
#
# COMPACT_ATOMS: atom_id res chain seq x y z
N MET A 1 -17.61 10.52 -25.24
CA MET A 1 -18.29 10.66 -23.93
C MET A 1 -17.29 10.75 -22.80
N LYS A 2 -16.45 9.74 -22.56
CA LYS A 2 -15.43 9.73 -21.50
C LYS A 2 -14.50 10.96 -21.50
N PHE A 3 -13.92 11.29 -22.66
CA PHE A 3 -13.11 12.50 -22.84
C PHE A 3 -13.83 13.80 -22.43
N TYR A 4 -15.14 13.92 -22.67
CA TYR A 4 -15.91 15.10 -22.27
C TYR A 4 -16.24 15.11 -20.78
N ALA A 5 -16.50 13.94 -20.17
CA ALA A 5 -16.68 13.82 -18.71
C ALA A 5 -15.47 14.29 -17.92
N GLU A 6 -14.27 13.99 -18.42
CA GLU A 6 -13.01 14.34 -17.75
C GLU A 6 -12.71 15.84 -17.79
N ASN A 7 -13.12 16.50 -18.88
CA ASN A 7 -12.94 17.94 -19.06
C ASN A 7 -14.14 18.77 -18.53
N LEU A 8 -15.26 18.12 -18.19
CA LEU A 8 -16.48 18.73 -17.66
C LEU A 8 -16.98 17.94 -16.45
N SER A 9 -16.40 18.21 -15.28
CA SER A 9 -16.64 17.48 -14.03
C SER A 9 -18.11 17.36 -13.63
N ILE A 10 -18.97 18.29 -14.05
CA ILE A 10 -20.42 18.30 -13.79
C ILE A 10 -21.12 17.06 -14.37
N PHE A 11 -20.62 16.51 -15.49
CA PHE A 11 -21.24 15.37 -16.17
C PHE A 11 -20.56 14.03 -15.88
N ASP A 12 -19.46 14.05 -15.14
CA ASP A 12 -18.61 12.87 -14.92
C ASP A 12 -19.40 11.68 -14.34
N LYS A 13 -20.20 11.91 -13.29
CA LYS A 13 -21.05 10.87 -12.68
C LYS A 13 -22.07 10.28 -13.67
N THR A 14 -22.77 11.13 -14.42
CA THR A 14 -23.82 10.69 -15.35
C THR A 14 -23.24 9.92 -16.51
N ILE A 15 -22.13 10.41 -17.09
CA ILE A 15 -21.45 9.76 -18.20
C ILE A 15 -20.83 8.43 -17.76
N ASN A 16 -20.17 8.38 -16.60
CA ASN A 16 -19.58 7.14 -16.11
C ASN A 16 -20.65 6.07 -15.84
N SER A 17 -21.81 6.46 -15.27
CA SER A 17 -22.94 5.56 -15.09
C SER A 17 -23.49 5.01 -16.41
N GLU A 18 -23.51 5.83 -17.47
CA GLU A 18 -23.99 5.39 -18.78
C GLU A 18 -22.99 4.46 -19.48
N ILE A 19 -21.69 4.70 -19.29
CA ILE A 19 -20.63 3.79 -19.74
C ILE A 19 -20.76 2.44 -19.02
N ASP A 20 -20.95 2.43 -17.70
CA ASP A 20 -21.14 1.20 -16.92
C ASP A 20 -22.33 0.38 -17.44
N LYS A 21 -23.50 1.02 -17.61
CA LYS A 21 -24.70 0.35 -18.15
C LYS A 21 -24.44 -0.23 -19.54
N THR A 22 -23.76 0.53 -20.41
CA THR A 22 -23.47 0.08 -21.78
C THR A 22 -22.55 -1.13 -21.77
N LEU A 23 -21.49 -1.10 -20.96
CA LEU A 23 -20.54 -2.21 -20.84
C LEU A 23 -21.18 -3.45 -20.20
N GLU A 24 -22.06 -3.28 -19.21
CA GLU A 24 -22.83 -4.39 -18.63
C GLU A 24 -23.78 -5.03 -19.65
N LEU A 25 -24.50 -4.22 -20.43
CA LEU A 25 -25.38 -4.71 -21.49
C LEU A 25 -24.59 -5.43 -22.59
N TYR A 26 -23.42 -4.91 -22.94
CA TYR A 26 -22.52 -5.55 -23.90
C TYR A 26 -22.01 -6.89 -23.37
N LYS A 27 -21.53 -6.94 -22.12
CA LYS A 27 -21.05 -8.15 -21.45
C LYS A 27 -22.12 -9.24 -21.34
N LYS A 28 -23.38 -8.87 -21.10
CA LYS A 28 -24.51 -9.83 -21.06
C LYS A 28 -24.85 -10.44 -22.42
N LYS A 29 -24.56 -9.74 -23.52
CA LYS A 29 -24.94 -10.15 -24.89
C LYS A 29 -23.83 -10.86 -25.66
N GLN A 30 -22.60 -10.77 -25.20
CA GLN A 30 -21.42 -11.21 -25.94
C GLN A 30 -20.66 -12.34 -25.24
N THR A 31 -19.88 -13.09 -26.01
CA THR A 31 -18.98 -14.11 -25.46
C THR A 31 -17.74 -13.47 -24.85
N ALA A 32 -17.07 -14.19 -23.95
CA ALA A 32 -15.85 -13.71 -23.31
C ALA A 32 -14.72 -13.37 -24.31
N THR A 33 -14.65 -14.08 -25.44
CA THR A 33 -13.71 -13.79 -26.54
C THR A 33 -13.94 -12.42 -27.17
N VAL A 34 -15.19 -11.99 -27.30
CA VAL A 34 -15.54 -10.68 -27.86
C VAL A 34 -15.23 -9.55 -26.87
N ILE A 35 -15.35 -9.81 -25.56
CA ILE A 35 -14.94 -8.86 -24.51
C ILE A 35 -13.41 -8.67 -24.54
N LEU A 36 -12.65 -9.75 -24.74
CA LEU A 36 -11.20 -9.70 -24.92
C LEU A 36 -10.81 -8.82 -26.12
N GLN A 37 -11.47 -9.00 -27.26
CA GLN A 37 -11.24 -8.18 -28.45
C GLN A 37 -11.57 -6.70 -28.20
N LEU A 38 -12.65 -6.41 -27.48
CA LEU A 38 -12.99 -5.04 -27.08
C LEU A 38 -11.88 -4.43 -26.23
N THR A 39 -11.33 -5.16 -25.25
CA THR A 39 -10.24 -4.61 -24.42
C THR A 39 -8.99 -4.33 -25.23
N VAL A 40 -8.62 -5.20 -26.18
CA VAL A 40 -7.48 -4.96 -27.08
C VAL A 40 -7.66 -3.66 -27.88
N ILE A 41 -8.88 -3.42 -28.40
CA ILE A 41 -9.18 -2.19 -29.16
C ILE A 41 -9.15 -0.95 -28.25
N LEU A 42 -9.74 -1.04 -27.05
CA LEU A 42 -9.76 0.08 -26.10
C LEU A 42 -8.33 0.50 -25.71
N GLU A 43 -7.40 -0.44 -25.64
CA GLU A 43 -6.01 -0.20 -25.24
C GLU A 43 -5.20 0.62 -26.25
N GLU A 44 -5.61 0.67 -27.51
CA GLU A 44 -4.94 1.47 -28.54
C GLU A 44 -5.07 2.97 -28.26
N THR A 45 -5.96 3.37 -27.33
CA THR A 45 -6.22 4.76 -26.99
C THR A 45 -6.08 5.01 -25.50
N ASP A 46 -5.58 6.19 -25.14
CA ASP A 46 -5.50 6.65 -23.74
C ASP A 46 -6.88 6.69 -23.07
N VAL A 47 -7.93 7.08 -23.81
CA VAL A 47 -9.32 7.07 -23.34
C VAL A 47 -9.81 5.65 -23.04
N GLY A 48 -9.51 4.68 -23.89
CA GLY A 48 -9.96 3.30 -23.67
C GLY A 48 -9.18 2.60 -22.55
N ALA A 49 -7.88 2.88 -22.38
CA ALA A 49 -7.12 2.44 -21.21
C ALA A 49 -7.74 2.94 -19.89
N ARG A 50 -8.24 4.19 -19.86
CA ARG A 50 -8.99 4.72 -18.71
C ARG A 50 -10.30 3.98 -18.47
N ILE A 51 -11.06 3.69 -19.54
CA ILE A 51 -12.31 2.91 -19.43
C ILE A 51 -12.06 1.55 -18.78
N ILE A 52 -10.98 0.86 -19.14
CA ILE A 52 -10.60 -0.43 -18.52
C ILE A 52 -10.30 -0.27 -17.03
N SER A 53 -9.63 0.83 -16.63
CA SER A 53 -9.19 1.05 -15.25
C SER A 53 -10.27 1.56 -14.29
N GLU A 54 -11.26 2.29 -14.80
CA GLU A 54 -12.25 2.99 -13.99
C GLU A 54 -13.55 2.20 -13.83
N HIS A 55 -13.86 1.30 -14.77
CA HIS A 55 -15.14 0.60 -14.84
C HIS A 55 -15.00 -0.88 -14.44
N SER A 56 -15.67 -1.26 -13.35
CA SER A 56 -15.55 -2.58 -12.70
C SER A 56 -15.90 -3.76 -13.61
N CYS A 57 -16.76 -3.53 -14.60
CA CYS A 57 -17.17 -4.55 -15.57
C CYS A 57 -16.00 -5.19 -16.35
N LEU A 58 -14.89 -4.43 -16.52
CA LEU A 58 -13.66 -4.84 -17.20
C LEU A 58 -12.52 -5.19 -16.23
N ALA A 59 -12.74 -5.17 -14.91
CA ALA A 59 -11.70 -5.42 -13.90
C ALA A 59 -11.02 -6.79 -14.01
N GLY A 60 -11.72 -7.79 -14.57
CA GLY A 60 -11.15 -9.12 -14.81
C GLY A 60 -9.99 -9.12 -15.80
N GLU A 61 -10.03 -8.25 -16.83
CA GLU A 61 -8.95 -8.11 -17.81
C GLU A 61 -7.75 -7.37 -17.23
N ASP A 62 -7.99 -6.33 -16.43
CA ASP A 62 -6.94 -5.62 -15.70
C ASP A 62 -6.16 -6.57 -14.77
N TRP A 63 -6.86 -7.48 -14.10
CA TRP A 63 -6.22 -8.46 -13.22
C TRP A 63 -5.48 -9.56 -14.01
N ARG A 64 -6.01 -10.04 -15.16
CA ARG A 64 -5.29 -10.99 -16.04
C ARG A 64 -3.94 -10.41 -16.49
N LYS A 65 -3.94 -9.13 -16.89
CA LYS A 65 -2.71 -8.43 -17.31
C LYS A 65 -1.69 -8.27 -16.19
N ARG A 66 -2.15 -7.92 -14.98
CA ARG A 66 -1.27 -7.88 -13.80
C ARG A 66 -0.62 -9.23 -13.56
N ARG A 67 -1.38 -10.32 -13.70
CA ARG A 67 -0.85 -11.69 -13.60
C ARG A 67 0.20 -11.97 -14.69
N GLU A 68 0.00 -11.53 -15.93
CA GLU A 68 0.99 -11.70 -17.01
C GLU A 68 2.32 -10.97 -16.74
N LYS A 69 2.28 -9.77 -16.14
CA LYS A 69 3.50 -9.03 -15.74
C LYS A 69 4.29 -9.69 -14.60
N MET A 70 3.63 -10.52 -13.79
CA MET A 70 4.25 -11.18 -12.65
C MET A 70 4.96 -12.47 -13.08
N GLU A 71 5.99 -12.33 -13.92
CA GLU A 71 6.70 -13.44 -14.59
C GLU A 71 7.15 -14.54 -13.64
N ASN A 72 7.49 -14.20 -12.39
CA ASN A 72 8.06 -15.13 -11.42
C ASN A 72 7.10 -15.54 -10.29
N GLN A 73 5.83 -15.12 -10.32
CA GLN A 73 4.90 -15.37 -9.19
C GLN A 73 4.63 -16.85 -8.91
N ASP A 74 4.66 -17.67 -9.95
CA ASP A 74 4.37 -19.12 -9.93
C ASP A 74 5.66 -19.95 -10.05
N ASN A 75 6.84 -19.31 -10.02
CA ASN A 75 8.14 -19.97 -10.11
C ASN A 75 8.75 -20.16 -8.71
N LEU A 76 8.60 -21.39 -8.16
CA LEU A 76 9.15 -21.74 -6.85
C LEU A 76 10.68 -21.68 -6.82
N ASP A 77 11.33 -22.12 -7.90
CA ASP A 77 12.79 -22.13 -8.01
C ASP A 77 13.34 -20.71 -7.92
N TYR A 78 12.79 -19.79 -8.70
CA TYR A 78 13.16 -18.39 -8.66
C TYR A 78 13.01 -17.78 -7.26
N VAL A 79 11.85 -18.01 -6.61
CA VAL A 79 11.58 -17.47 -5.27
C VAL A 79 12.60 -18.01 -4.27
N LEU A 80 12.86 -19.32 -4.28
CA LEU A 80 13.81 -19.93 -3.34
C LEU A 80 15.26 -19.52 -3.64
N GLU A 81 15.66 -19.40 -4.90
CA GLU A 81 17.01 -18.98 -5.30
C GLU A 81 17.32 -17.56 -4.81
N HIS A 82 16.38 -16.63 -5.00
CA HIS A 82 16.53 -15.22 -4.65
C HIS A 82 16.05 -14.87 -3.24
N LEU A 83 15.62 -15.86 -2.45
CA LEU A 83 15.32 -15.71 -1.04
C LEU A 83 16.62 -15.55 -0.25
N ASP A 84 16.66 -14.52 0.60
CA ASP A 84 17.82 -14.11 1.38
C ASP A 84 17.41 -13.76 2.82
N GLY A 85 18.33 -13.83 3.78
CA GLY A 85 18.07 -13.65 5.22
C GLY A 85 18.47 -14.84 6.10
N ASP A 86 18.05 -14.81 7.36
CA ASP A 86 18.67 -15.63 8.41
C ASP A 86 18.21 -17.09 8.39
N ASN A 87 19.20 -18.00 8.47
CA ASN A 87 19.03 -19.45 8.66
C ASN A 87 17.98 -20.05 7.71
N ILE A 88 18.03 -19.75 6.41
CA ILE A 88 17.04 -20.26 5.45
C ILE A 88 17.34 -21.72 5.08
N ASP A 89 16.38 -22.61 5.32
CA ASP A 89 16.38 -23.97 4.77
C ASP A 89 15.46 -24.04 3.55
N LYS A 90 16.05 -23.94 2.36
CA LYS A 90 15.34 -23.95 1.08
C LYS A 90 14.69 -25.31 0.78
N ASN A 91 15.22 -26.41 1.30
CA ASN A 91 14.68 -27.75 1.07
C ASN A 91 13.38 -27.94 1.86
N ILE A 92 13.36 -27.57 3.14
CA ILE A 92 12.13 -27.61 3.97
C ILE A 92 11.05 -26.71 3.36
N LEU A 93 11.40 -25.50 2.92
CA LEU A 93 10.43 -24.59 2.27
C LEU A 93 9.84 -25.21 1.00
N ARG A 94 10.69 -25.83 0.16
CA ARG A 94 10.27 -26.50 -1.07
C ARG A 94 9.31 -27.66 -0.79
N GLU A 95 9.68 -28.55 0.12
CA GLU A 95 8.84 -29.70 0.50
C GLU A 95 7.48 -29.25 1.04
N ARG A 96 7.47 -28.24 1.92
CA ARG A 96 6.23 -27.71 2.53
C ARG A 96 5.36 -27.00 1.51
N TYR A 97 5.94 -26.25 0.59
CA TYR A 97 5.19 -25.58 -0.48
C TYR A 97 4.57 -26.60 -1.45
N ASN A 98 5.31 -27.64 -1.84
CA ASN A 98 4.80 -28.69 -2.72
C ASN A 98 3.61 -29.42 -2.08
N ALA A 99 3.70 -29.76 -0.79
CA ALA A 99 2.59 -30.36 -0.05
C ALA A 99 1.36 -29.43 0.04
N PHE A 100 1.57 -28.13 0.29
CA PHE A 100 0.50 -27.12 0.20
C PHE A 100 -0.15 -27.13 -1.19
N ARG A 101 0.68 -27.11 -2.24
CA ARG A 101 0.22 -26.93 -3.62
C ARG A 101 -0.61 -28.11 -4.11
N GLU A 102 -0.20 -29.33 -3.77
CA GLU A 102 -0.94 -30.55 -4.12
C GLU A 102 -2.37 -30.54 -3.55
N ILE A 103 -2.51 -30.18 -2.26
CA ILE A 103 -3.81 -30.09 -1.59
C ILE A 103 -4.66 -28.97 -2.21
N TYR A 104 -4.05 -27.81 -2.41
CA TYR A 104 -4.72 -26.63 -2.96
C TYR A 104 -5.24 -26.88 -4.39
N ASP A 105 -4.41 -27.41 -5.30
CA ASP A 105 -4.82 -27.68 -6.69
C ASP A 105 -5.91 -28.75 -6.77
N LYS A 106 -5.88 -29.75 -5.87
CA LYS A 106 -6.95 -30.73 -5.74
C LYS A 106 -8.26 -30.08 -5.30
N LEU A 107 -8.24 -29.21 -4.29
CA LEU A 107 -9.43 -28.49 -3.82
C LEU A 107 -10.03 -27.62 -4.93
N ILE A 108 -9.20 -26.84 -5.63
CA ILE A 108 -9.66 -25.97 -6.72
C ILE A 108 -10.27 -26.80 -7.85
N SER A 109 -9.56 -27.83 -8.34
CA SER A 109 -10.04 -28.65 -9.47
C SER A 109 -11.35 -29.40 -9.16
N THR A 110 -11.51 -29.94 -7.95
CA THR A 110 -12.76 -30.59 -7.54
C THR A 110 -13.92 -29.60 -7.46
N ASN A 111 -13.73 -28.44 -6.84
CA ASN A 111 -14.81 -27.48 -6.65
C ASN A 111 -15.19 -26.74 -7.94
N LEU A 112 -14.23 -26.43 -8.80
CA LEU A 112 -14.52 -25.86 -10.13
C LEU A 112 -15.30 -26.83 -11.02
N LYS A 113 -15.05 -28.15 -10.93
CA LYS A 113 -15.86 -29.16 -11.63
C LYS A 113 -17.31 -29.16 -11.16
N LEU A 114 -17.54 -29.01 -9.85
CA LEU A 114 -18.89 -28.95 -9.27
C LEU A 114 -19.64 -27.66 -9.69
N LEU A 115 -18.93 -26.53 -9.78
CA LEU A 115 -19.45 -25.25 -10.28
C LEU A 115 -19.85 -25.28 -11.77
N ASN A 116 -19.42 -26.30 -12.52
CA ASN A 116 -19.83 -26.49 -13.92
C ASN A 116 -21.13 -27.30 -14.04
N GLN A 117 -21.61 -27.93 -12.97
CA GLN A 117 -22.73 -28.88 -13.02
C GLN A 117 -24.05 -28.32 -12.46
N LYS A 118 -24.04 -27.20 -11.72
CA LYS A 118 -25.25 -26.57 -11.14
C LYS A 118 -25.19 -25.04 -11.18
N ASN A 119 -26.27 -24.41 -11.64
CA ASN A 119 -26.45 -22.95 -11.77
C ASN A 119 -26.72 -22.23 -10.42
N GLU A 120 -26.06 -22.59 -9.32
CA GLU A 120 -26.24 -21.90 -8.02
C GLU A 120 -24.89 -21.67 -7.33
N GLN A 121 -24.34 -20.46 -7.39
CA GLN A 121 -23.02 -20.11 -6.84
C GLN A 121 -22.92 -20.25 -5.30
N GLU A 122 -24.00 -20.04 -4.55
CA GLU A 122 -23.93 -19.87 -3.08
C GLU A 122 -23.79 -21.19 -2.30
N ARG A 123 -24.37 -22.30 -2.76
CA ARG A 123 -24.33 -23.60 -2.04
C ARG A 123 -22.98 -24.33 -2.15
N HIS A 124 -22.07 -23.87 -3.01
CA HIS A 124 -20.82 -24.58 -3.30
C HIS A 124 -19.67 -24.26 -2.34
N LEU A 125 -19.70 -23.10 -1.66
CA LEU A 125 -18.64 -22.71 -0.73
C LEU A 125 -18.84 -23.31 0.68
N GLU A 126 -20.07 -23.64 1.07
CA GLU A 126 -20.38 -24.13 2.43
C GLU A 126 -19.59 -25.38 2.81
N GLY A 127 -19.47 -26.34 1.88
CA GLY A 127 -18.75 -27.59 2.11
C GLY A 127 -17.26 -27.37 2.36
N ILE A 128 -16.60 -26.53 1.55
CA ILE A 128 -15.18 -26.21 1.75
C ILE A 128 -14.98 -25.36 3.01
N ILE A 129 -15.85 -24.39 3.31
CA ILE A 129 -15.80 -23.56 4.52
C ILE A 129 -15.94 -24.43 5.78
N SER A 130 -16.88 -25.38 5.79
CA SER A 130 -17.07 -26.32 6.91
C SER A 130 -15.81 -27.16 7.15
N ASN A 131 -15.23 -27.72 6.07
CA ASN A 131 -13.97 -28.47 6.16
C ASN A 131 -12.81 -27.60 6.65
N THR A 132 -12.71 -26.34 6.20
CA THR A 132 -11.71 -25.39 6.68
C THR A 132 -11.87 -25.15 8.19
N LYS A 133 -13.09 -24.91 8.67
CA LYS A 133 -13.38 -24.72 10.11
C LYS A 133 -12.97 -25.94 10.94
N ILE A 134 -13.27 -27.16 10.48
CA ILE A 134 -12.87 -28.41 11.17
C ILE A 134 -11.35 -28.50 11.30
N ARG A 135 -10.61 -28.17 10.23
CA ARG A 135 -9.14 -28.23 10.23
C ARG A 135 -8.51 -27.17 11.11
N VAL A 136 -9.01 -25.93 11.05
CA VAL A 136 -8.58 -24.85 11.95
C VAL A 136 -8.88 -25.24 13.40
N GLY A 137 -10.04 -25.81 13.69
CA GLY A 137 -10.41 -26.28 15.03
C GLY A 137 -9.44 -27.29 15.64
N LYS A 138 -8.70 -28.07 14.82
CA LYS A 138 -7.68 -29.02 15.31
C LYS A 138 -6.41 -28.35 15.83
N VAL A 139 -6.17 -27.08 15.50
CA VAL A 139 -4.98 -26.33 15.91
C VAL A 139 -5.27 -25.19 16.88
N VAL A 140 -6.55 -24.89 17.15
CA VAL A 140 -6.94 -23.87 18.14
C VAL A 140 -6.49 -24.30 19.52
N GLN A 141 -5.67 -23.46 20.17
CA GLN A 141 -5.18 -23.66 21.52
C GLN A 141 -5.76 -22.60 22.45
N LYS A 142 -5.89 -22.93 23.75
CA LYS A 142 -6.33 -21.97 24.76
C LYS A 142 -5.24 -20.93 25.02
N THR A 143 -5.66 -19.68 25.23
CA THR A 143 -4.80 -18.55 25.56
C THR A 143 -3.94 -18.87 26.79
N GLY A 144 -2.61 -18.68 26.68
CA GLY A 144 -1.65 -18.92 27.77
C GLY A 144 -1.01 -20.32 27.83
N ALA A 145 -1.37 -21.26 26.94
CA ALA A 145 -0.81 -22.61 26.88
C ALA A 145 -0.40 -23.03 25.44
N ILE A 146 -0.01 -22.06 24.61
CA ILE A 146 0.34 -22.30 23.21
C ILE A 146 1.64 -23.12 23.14
N GLN A 147 1.54 -24.35 22.66
CA GLN A 147 2.70 -25.19 22.32
C GLN A 147 2.91 -25.19 20.81
N TRP A 148 4.05 -24.65 20.37
CA TRP A 148 4.40 -24.57 18.96
C TRP A 148 5.29 -25.75 18.51
N ASN A 149 4.74 -26.96 18.61
CA ASN A 149 5.47 -28.20 18.35
C ASN A 149 5.54 -28.55 16.85
N TYR A 150 6.40 -29.53 16.51
CA TYR A 150 6.57 -30.03 15.15
C TYR A 150 5.25 -30.50 14.51
N SER A 151 4.39 -31.17 15.27
CA SER A 151 3.08 -31.63 14.78
C SER A 151 2.21 -30.46 14.31
N LEU A 152 2.21 -29.34 15.03
CA LEU A 152 1.45 -28.15 14.65
C LEU A 152 2.06 -27.46 13.43
N LYS A 153 3.40 -27.30 13.40
CA LYS A 153 4.14 -26.81 12.22
C LYS A 153 3.81 -27.63 10.97
N THR A 154 3.65 -28.95 11.10
CA THR A 154 3.31 -29.82 9.97
C THR A 154 1.88 -29.65 9.46
N MET A 155 0.93 -29.13 10.25
CA MET A 155 -0.45 -28.92 9.79
C MET A 155 -0.68 -27.59 9.05
N ILE A 156 0.28 -26.65 9.12
CA ILE A 156 0.14 -25.31 8.56
C ILE A 156 -0.06 -25.31 7.05
N HIS A 157 0.71 -26.10 6.31
CA HIS A 157 0.58 -26.17 4.84
C HIS A 157 -0.83 -26.62 4.40
N GLU A 158 -1.44 -27.55 5.13
CA GLU A 158 -2.80 -28.01 4.85
C GLU A 158 -3.84 -26.95 5.20
N ILE A 159 -3.71 -26.27 6.34
CA ILE A 159 -4.63 -25.19 6.74
C ILE A 159 -4.59 -24.05 5.72
N LEU A 160 -3.39 -23.63 5.31
CA LEU A 160 -3.23 -22.58 4.30
C LEU A 160 -3.85 -22.99 2.97
N ALA A 161 -3.72 -24.26 2.54
CA ALA A 161 -4.33 -24.74 1.31
C ALA A 161 -5.85 -24.58 1.33
N TYR A 162 -6.50 -24.90 2.46
CA TYR A 162 -7.94 -24.73 2.63
C TYR A 162 -8.38 -23.26 2.69
N ILE A 163 -7.65 -22.41 3.42
CA ILE A 163 -7.95 -20.97 3.51
C ILE A 163 -7.82 -20.31 2.13
N PHE A 164 -6.71 -20.54 1.43
CA PHE A 164 -6.51 -19.97 0.11
C PHE A 164 -7.46 -20.53 -0.94
N ALA A 165 -7.86 -21.81 -0.83
CA ALA A 165 -8.87 -22.37 -1.72
C ALA A 165 -10.25 -21.73 -1.52
N VAL A 166 -10.67 -21.49 -0.26
CA VAL A 166 -11.90 -20.74 0.03
C VAL A 166 -11.84 -19.34 -0.58
N TRP A 167 -10.74 -18.62 -0.36
CA TRP A 167 -10.55 -17.28 -0.91
C TRP A 167 -10.60 -17.26 -2.44
N THR A 168 -9.89 -18.18 -3.10
CA THR A 168 -9.87 -18.31 -4.56
C THR A 168 -11.26 -18.58 -5.12
N LEU A 169 -12.00 -19.52 -4.52
CA LEU A 169 -13.33 -19.92 -4.98
C LEU A 169 -14.39 -18.84 -4.74
N ALA A 170 -14.26 -18.08 -3.65
CA ALA A 170 -15.10 -16.91 -3.37
C ALA A 170 -14.92 -15.79 -4.41
N ASN A 171 -13.78 -15.73 -5.09
CA ASN A 171 -13.44 -14.70 -6.08
C ASN A 171 -13.48 -15.23 -7.53
N THR A 172 -14.45 -16.10 -7.86
CA THR A 172 -14.56 -16.74 -9.19
C THR A 172 -15.44 -16.00 -10.20
N GLU A 173 -15.96 -14.82 -9.87
CA GLU A 173 -16.89 -14.07 -10.74
C GLU A 173 -16.31 -13.81 -12.15
N HIS A 174 -15.04 -13.38 -12.21
CA HIS A 174 -14.33 -13.16 -13.47
C HIS A 174 -14.02 -14.47 -14.20
N TYR A 175 -13.59 -15.52 -13.49
CA TYR A 175 -13.40 -16.85 -14.05
C TYR A 175 -14.68 -17.41 -14.69
N ASN A 176 -15.82 -17.25 -14.01
CA ASN A 176 -17.11 -17.71 -14.49
C ASN A 176 -17.57 -16.92 -15.73
N SER A 177 -17.26 -15.62 -15.77
CA SER A 177 -17.54 -14.76 -16.92
C SER A 177 -16.65 -15.08 -18.14
N SER A 178 -15.48 -15.70 -17.92
CA SER A 178 -14.49 -16.01 -18.96
C SER A 178 -14.46 -17.49 -19.38
N ARG A 179 -15.52 -18.26 -19.06
CA ARG A 179 -15.65 -19.68 -19.42
C ARG A 179 -15.61 -19.89 -20.94
N GLY A 180 -14.77 -20.83 -21.40
CA GLY A 180 -14.62 -21.17 -22.82
C GLY A 180 -13.38 -20.58 -23.51
N ILE A 181 -12.58 -19.76 -22.82
CA ILE A 181 -11.28 -19.28 -23.30
C ILE A 181 -10.17 -20.24 -22.82
N GLU A 182 -9.19 -20.52 -23.68
CA GLU A 182 -8.06 -21.44 -23.44
C GLU A 182 -7.23 -21.07 -22.18
N GLN A 183 -7.31 -19.80 -21.73
CA GLN A 183 -6.66 -19.25 -20.55
C GLN A 183 -7.59 -18.99 -19.36
N ALA A 184 -8.75 -19.65 -19.25
CA ALA A 184 -9.72 -19.38 -18.16
C ALA A 184 -9.10 -19.41 -16.74
N LYS A 185 -8.13 -20.31 -16.46
CA LYS A 185 -7.41 -20.33 -15.16
C LYS A 185 -6.67 -19.03 -14.85
N ALA A 186 -6.23 -18.33 -15.89
CA ALA A 186 -5.57 -17.05 -15.77
C ALA A 186 -6.51 -15.94 -15.29
N TYR A 187 -7.83 -16.21 -15.06
CA TYR A 187 -8.92 -15.42 -14.41
C TYR A 187 -9.18 -15.74 -12.93
N LEU A 188 -8.48 -16.73 -12.35
CA LEU A 188 -8.61 -17.11 -10.94
C LEU A 188 -7.69 -16.29 -10.06
N LEU A 189 -8.25 -15.68 -9.01
CA LEU A 189 -7.48 -14.97 -7.99
C LEU A 189 -6.80 -15.99 -7.04
N MET A 190 -5.49 -16.21 -7.18
CA MET A 190 -4.74 -17.28 -6.50
C MET A 190 -3.59 -16.69 -5.67
N PRO A 191 -3.16 -17.37 -4.59
CA PRO A 191 -2.02 -16.90 -3.79
C PRO A 191 -0.72 -16.97 -4.58
N HIS A 192 0.14 -15.97 -4.44
CA HIS A 192 1.50 -16.00 -4.96
C HIS A 192 2.39 -16.92 -4.12
N ILE A 193 3.40 -17.54 -4.74
CA ILE A 193 4.37 -18.38 -4.01
C ILE A 193 5.02 -17.60 -2.88
N ALA A 194 5.45 -16.37 -3.16
CA ALA A 194 6.06 -15.48 -2.19
C ALA A 194 5.18 -15.22 -0.95
N GLN A 195 3.84 -15.15 -1.11
CA GLN A 195 2.91 -14.97 0.01
C GLN A 195 2.87 -16.21 0.91
N VAL A 196 2.78 -17.40 0.30
CA VAL A 196 2.76 -18.67 1.03
C VAL A 196 4.08 -18.90 1.76
N ILE A 197 5.22 -18.66 1.09
CA ILE A 197 6.55 -18.75 1.70
C ILE A 197 6.73 -17.71 2.81
N THR A 198 6.21 -16.49 2.65
CA THR A 198 6.23 -15.47 3.72
C THR A 198 5.48 -15.94 4.96
N ILE A 199 4.27 -16.50 4.78
CA ILE A 199 3.50 -17.04 5.91
C ILE A 199 4.24 -18.22 6.57
N PHE A 200 4.87 -19.10 5.81
CA PHE A 200 5.72 -20.16 6.37
C PHE A 200 6.86 -19.59 7.23
N ARG A 201 7.58 -18.57 6.73
CA ARG A 201 8.68 -17.94 7.45
C ARG A 201 8.22 -17.23 8.72
N ILE A 202 7.08 -16.53 8.69
CA ILE A 202 6.45 -15.90 9.86
C ILE A 202 6.08 -16.95 10.92
N LEU A 203 5.67 -18.14 10.49
CA LEU A 203 5.26 -19.24 11.36
C LEU A 203 6.41 -20.20 11.74
N GLY A 204 7.66 -19.77 11.56
CA GLY A 204 8.83 -20.54 11.99
C GLY A 204 9.12 -21.78 11.12
N ILE A 205 8.61 -21.85 9.89
CA ILE A 205 8.84 -22.95 8.95
C ILE A 205 9.97 -22.57 7.99
N GLY A 206 10.87 -23.53 7.72
CA GLY A 206 11.97 -23.36 6.77
C GLY A 206 13.19 -22.66 7.35
N TYR A 207 13.42 -22.77 8.67
CA TYR A 207 14.68 -22.36 9.29
C TYR A 207 15.59 -23.58 9.49
N SER A 208 16.87 -23.46 9.13
CA SER A 208 17.88 -24.45 9.52
C SER A 208 18.08 -24.37 11.04
N GLU A 209 18.07 -25.51 11.73
CA GLU A 209 18.19 -25.56 13.19
C GLU A 209 19.45 -24.81 13.65
N SER A 210 19.26 -23.70 14.38
CA SER A 210 20.35 -23.11 15.15
C SER A 210 20.51 -23.94 16.41
N LYS A 211 21.67 -24.59 16.55
CA LYS A 211 22.21 -25.14 17.80
C LYS A 211 21.80 -24.24 18.99
N LYS A 212 21.36 -24.88 20.07
CA LYS A 212 21.08 -24.26 21.38
C LYS A 212 22.12 -23.17 21.70
N ILE A 213 21.70 -21.91 21.72
CA ILE A 213 22.54 -20.81 22.20
C ILE A 213 22.65 -20.99 23.73
N PRO A 214 23.85 -20.94 24.35
CA PRO A 214 23.98 -21.08 25.79
C PRO A 214 23.34 -19.86 26.47
N LEU A 215 22.42 -20.11 27.41
CA LEU A 215 21.90 -19.06 28.29
C LEU A 215 23.06 -18.48 29.13
N ILE A 216 23.37 -17.20 28.93
CA ILE A 216 23.94 -16.38 30.00
C ILE A 216 22.74 -15.68 30.64
N GLY A 217 22.44 -16.07 31.88
CA GLY A 217 21.28 -15.59 32.62
C GLY A 217 21.44 -14.13 33.04
N VAL A 218 20.50 -13.30 32.59
CA VAL A 218 20.09 -12.09 33.31
C VAL A 218 18.59 -12.24 33.58
N ILE A 219 18.24 -12.25 34.86
CA ILE A 219 16.90 -12.56 35.37
C ILE A 219 16.09 -11.28 35.39
N TYR A 220 15.21 -11.08 34.41
CA TYR A 220 13.89 -10.43 34.58
C TYR A 220 12.97 -10.94 33.45
N GLY A 221 11.84 -11.54 33.81
CA GLY A 221 10.79 -11.90 32.84
C GLY A 221 10.47 -13.40 32.75
N LYS A 222 9.17 -13.69 32.70
CA LYS A 222 8.54 -15.01 32.61
C LYS A 222 9.09 -15.81 31.41
N LYS A 223 9.37 -17.08 31.63
CA LYS A 223 9.88 -18.07 30.67
C LYS A 223 9.05 -18.08 29.36
N ILE A 224 9.61 -17.53 28.28
CA ILE A 224 9.09 -17.62 26.91
C ILE A 224 9.42 -19.02 26.37
N SER A 225 8.46 -19.68 25.70
CA SER A 225 8.63 -21.05 25.21
C SER A 225 9.57 -21.13 24.00
N ASP A 226 10.37 -22.20 23.91
CA ASP A 226 11.55 -22.37 23.04
C ASP A 226 11.34 -22.47 21.51
N ASP A 227 10.19 -22.14 20.89
CA ASP A 227 9.90 -22.70 19.54
C ASP A 227 9.31 -21.83 18.41
N LEU A 228 9.22 -20.49 18.53
CA LEU A 228 8.78 -19.61 17.42
C LEU A 228 9.59 -18.30 17.40
N ILE A 229 10.02 -17.82 16.22
CA ILE A 229 11.01 -16.73 16.08
C ILE A 229 10.38 -15.41 15.57
N ASN A 230 10.44 -14.36 16.40
CA ASN A 230 9.82 -13.05 16.18
C ASN A 230 10.32 -12.26 14.93
N THR A 231 9.46 -11.41 14.35
CA THR A 231 9.68 -10.40 13.26
C THR A 231 8.74 -9.18 13.46
N LEU A 232 8.98 -7.89 13.17
CA LEU A 232 7.91 -6.82 13.12
C LEU A 232 8.40 -5.42 12.66
N VAL A 233 7.47 -4.50 12.32
CA VAL A 233 7.59 -3.11 11.76
C VAL A 233 6.55 -2.14 12.41
N GLU A 234 6.81 -0.82 12.39
CA GLU A 234 6.77 0.20 13.49
C GLU A 234 5.48 1.07 13.77
N ILE A 235 5.60 2.16 14.60
CA ILE A 235 4.92 2.56 15.88
C ILE A 235 4.38 4.02 15.92
N GLY A 236 3.49 4.42 16.87
CA GLY A 236 3.73 5.48 17.92
C GLY A 236 2.71 6.64 17.89
N THR A 237 2.35 7.45 18.91
CA THR A 237 2.89 7.89 20.23
C THR A 237 1.77 8.66 21.01
N GLY A 238 2.04 9.30 22.17
CA GLY A 238 1.16 10.31 22.81
C GLY A 238 1.82 11.16 23.91
N GLU A 239 1.34 12.41 24.12
CA GLU A 239 1.35 13.26 25.34
C GLU A 239 0.82 14.69 25.02
N ASP A 240 -0.41 15.12 25.40
CA ASP A 240 -0.93 16.48 25.05
C ASP A 240 -2.11 17.00 25.90
N MET A 241 -1.86 17.57 27.09
CA MET A 241 -2.94 18.28 27.83
C MET A 241 -2.53 19.64 28.39
N LEU A 242 -1.25 19.85 28.70
CA LEU A 242 -0.75 21.17 29.13
C LEU A 242 -0.28 22.05 27.95
N ALA A 243 0.02 21.45 26.79
CA ALA A 243 0.37 22.16 25.56
C ALA A 243 -0.85 22.78 24.85
N ALA A 244 -2.01 22.12 24.91
CA ALA A 244 -3.24 22.46 24.18
C ALA A 244 -3.76 23.90 24.40
N ILE A 245 -3.53 24.46 25.60
CA ILE A 245 -3.95 25.83 25.92
C ILE A 245 -3.13 26.88 25.15
N GLN A 246 -1.90 26.55 24.75
CA GLN A 246 -1.02 27.41 23.96
C GLN A 246 -1.06 27.08 22.45
N SER A 247 -1.52 25.89 22.05
CA SER A 247 -1.46 25.38 20.67
C SER A 247 -2.81 25.23 19.94
N TYR A 248 -3.98 25.39 20.57
CA TYR A 248 -5.24 25.15 19.83
C TYR A 248 -5.38 26.06 18.58
N GLN A 249 -4.75 27.24 18.59
CA GLN A 249 -4.68 28.15 17.43
C GLN A 249 -3.68 27.72 16.35
N SER A 250 -2.69 26.89 16.68
CA SER A 250 -1.75 26.31 15.71
C SER A 250 -2.24 24.98 15.13
N SER A 251 -3.27 24.36 15.71
CA SER A 251 -3.89 23.16 15.16
C SER A 251 -4.74 23.49 13.92
N THR A 252 -4.38 22.92 12.77
CA THR A 252 -5.14 23.04 11.51
C THR A 252 -6.38 22.15 11.54
N TYR A 253 -7.44 22.63 12.20
CA TYR A 253 -8.76 22.00 12.15
C TYR A 253 -9.64 22.61 11.05
N ILE A 254 -10.59 21.83 10.54
CA ILE A 254 -11.59 22.27 9.57
C ILE A 254 -12.97 22.15 10.22
N VAL A 255 -13.86 23.09 9.94
CA VAL A 255 -15.28 22.99 10.31
C VAL A 255 -16.05 22.38 9.15
N GLN A 256 -16.67 21.22 9.35
CA GLN A 256 -17.47 20.54 8.33
C GLN A 256 -18.68 19.87 8.96
N ASN A 257 -19.87 20.04 8.36
CA ASN A 257 -21.12 19.43 8.82
C ASN A 257 -21.41 19.65 10.32
N ASP A 258 -21.25 20.88 10.79
CA ASP A 258 -21.45 21.27 12.21
C ASP A 258 -20.52 20.51 13.18
N ARG A 259 -19.30 20.16 12.72
CA ARG A 259 -18.30 19.40 13.47
C ARG A 259 -16.89 19.92 13.25
N ILE A 260 -16.04 19.82 14.27
CA ILE A 260 -14.58 20.00 14.11
C ILE A 260 -14.00 18.69 13.60
N VAL A 261 -13.27 18.76 12.48
CA VAL A 261 -12.63 17.60 11.85
C VAL A 261 -11.16 17.86 11.61
N TYR A 262 -10.35 16.80 11.69
CA TYR A 262 -8.91 16.86 11.51
C TYR A 262 -8.47 16.16 10.23
N VAL A 263 -7.36 16.63 9.69
CA VAL A 263 -6.66 15.98 8.59
C VAL A 263 -5.63 15.02 9.21
N GLU A 264 -5.80 13.71 8.98
CA GLU A 264 -4.84 12.69 9.42
C GLU A 264 -4.51 11.72 8.28
N GLY A 265 -3.21 11.59 8.00
CA GLY A 265 -2.76 10.88 6.82
C GLY A 265 -3.41 11.47 5.58
N GLU A 266 -3.98 10.64 4.72
CA GLU A 266 -4.57 11.07 3.45
C GLU A 266 -6.06 11.48 3.52
N SER A 267 -6.68 11.47 4.71
CA SER A 267 -8.13 11.65 4.84
C SER A 267 -8.52 12.61 5.95
N ILE A 268 -9.61 13.34 5.73
CA ILE A 268 -10.35 14.01 6.80
C ILE A 268 -10.99 12.93 7.67
N LYS A 269 -10.73 12.98 8.98
CA LYS A 269 -11.30 12.07 9.97
C LYS A 269 -12.31 12.83 10.83
N GLU A 270 -13.55 12.37 10.80
CA GLU A 270 -14.65 13.00 11.55
C GLU A 270 -14.70 12.59 13.03
N ASN A 271 -14.04 11.48 13.41
CA ASN A 271 -14.07 10.92 14.77
C ASN A 271 -12.72 11.01 15.49
N VAL A 272 -11.95 12.06 15.20
CA VAL A 272 -10.67 12.32 15.88
C VAL A 272 -10.88 13.41 16.92
N VAL A 273 -10.46 13.14 18.14
CA VAL A 273 -10.43 14.09 19.24
C VAL A 273 -8.97 14.25 19.67
N ARG A 274 -8.38 15.41 19.40
CA ARG A 274 -7.02 15.77 19.82
C ARG A 274 -7.07 16.38 21.22
N GLY A 275 -7.40 15.55 22.21
CA GLY A 275 -7.49 15.96 23.60
C GLY A 275 -8.32 17.24 23.79
N TYR A 276 -7.76 18.20 24.53
CA TYR A 276 -8.43 19.47 24.82
C TYR A 276 -8.39 20.48 23.67
N ASP A 277 -7.53 20.31 22.65
CA ASP A 277 -7.51 21.20 21.48
C ASP A 277 -8.83 21.18 20.73
N THR A 278 -9.42 19.99 20.57
CA THR A 278 -10.73 19.84 19.93
C THR A 278 -11.81 20.57 20.72
N ILE A 279 -11.81 20.45 22.04
CA ILE A 279 -12.77 21.14 22.92
C ILE A 279 -12.63 22.66 22.78
N TRP A 280 -11.40 23.19 22.78
CA TRP A 280 -11.15 24.62 22.60
C TRP A 280 -11.52 25.12 21.20
N ALA A 281 -11.27 24.33 20.15
CA ALA A 281 -11.72 24.63 18.78
C ALA A 281 -13.25 24.70 18.68
N TYR A 282 -13.96 23.79 19.36
CA TYR A 282 -15.42 23.84 19.46
C TYR A 282 -15.92 25.13 20.13
N TYR A 283 -15.35 25.53 21.26
CA TYR A 283 -15.68 26.80 21.91
C TYR A 283 -15.38 28.00 20.99
N HIS A 284 -14.21 28.02 20.36
CA HIS A 284 -13.80 29.11 19.48
C HIS A 284 -14.70 29.25 18.23
N GLU A 285 -15.01 28.16 17.53
CA GLU A 285 -15.88 28.20 16.35
C GLU A 285 -17.35 28.45 16.69
N ALA A 286 -17.81 28.03 17.87
CA ALA A 286 -19.13 28.42 18.38
C ALA A 286 -19.21 29.93 18.64
N THR A 287 -18.14 30.58 19.15
CA THR A 287 -18.12 32.05 19.30
C THR A 287 -18.15 32.78 17.96
N LYS A 288 -17.67 32.15 16.88
CA LYS A 288 -17.75 32.67 15.51
C LYS A 288 -19.07 32.34 14.80
N GLY A 289 -19.90 31.48 15.38
CA GLY A 289 -21.16 31.02 14.79
C GLY A 289 -21.02 29.94 13.71
N ASN A 290 -19.84 29.34 13.56
CA ASN A 290 -19.59 28.27 12.60
C ASN A 290 -20.00 26.88 13.12
N ILE A 291 -20.23 26.77 14.43
CA ILE A 291 -20.71 25.57 15.12
C ILE A 291 -21.98 25.93 15.92
N SER A 292 -22.99 25.06 15.88
CA SER A 292 -24.23 25.21 16.64
C SER A 292 -24.01 24.98 18.13
N LEU A 293 -24.83 25.62 18.97
CA LEU A 293 -24.81 25.42 20.42
C LEU A 293 -25.10 23.95 20.81
N SER A 294 -25.97 23.27 20.05
CA SER A 294 -26.23 21.83 20.23
C SER A 294 -25.00 20.96 19.92
N SER A 295 -24.22 21.31 18.91
CA SER A 295 -22.99 20.59 18.58
C SER A 295 -21.88 20.88 19.59
N LEU A 296 -21.78 22.12 20.06
CA LEU A 296 -20.89 22.48 21.18
C LEU A 296 -21.20 21.63 22.42
N GLU A 297 -22.45 21.65 22.91
CA GLU A 297 -22.85 20.92 24.12
C GLU A 297 -22.61 19.40 24.04
N THR A 298 -22.71 18.82 22.86
CA THR A 298 -22.49 17.37 22.65
C THR A 298 -21.01 16.98 22.53
N HIS A 299 -20.11 17.94 22.27
CA HIS A 299 -18.69 17.70 22.02
C HIS A 299 -17.75 18.33 23.06
N VAL A 300 -18.28 19.09 24.03
CA VAL A 300 -17.53 19.63 25.17
C VAL A 300 -17.80 18.83 26.43
N GLY A 301 -16.74 18.52 27.17
CA GLY A 301 -16.83 17.77 28.40
C GLY A 301 -15.48 17.66 29.09
N ILE A 302 -15.48 17.13 30.31
CA ILE A 302 -14.23 16.80 31.00
C ILE A 302 -13.72 15.49 30.40
N ILE A 303 -12.58 15.52 29.70
CA ILE A 303 -11.91 14.31 29.23
C ILE A 303 -11.27 13.64 30.43
N VAL A 304 -11.93 12.61 30.96
CA VAL A 304 -11.33 11.73 31.95
C VAL A 304 -10.52 10.68 31.18
N ASN A 305 -9.20 10.82 31.18
CA ASN A 305 -8.33 9.80 30.59
C ASN A 305 -8.35 8.56 31.49
N CYS A 306 -9.10 7.53 31.07
CA CYS A 306 -9.25 6.28 31.81
C CYS A 306 -8.10 5.29 31.58
N GLY A 307 -7.10 5.64 30.76
CA GLY A 307 -5.93 4.83 30.50
C GLY A 307 -5.26 5.19 29.18
N ALA A 308 -3.93 5.11 29.16
CA ALA A 308 -3.13 5.23 27.95
C ALA A 308 -2.37 3.93 27.72
N PHE A 309 -2.28 3.50 26.46
CA PHE A 309 -1.44 2.38 26.04
C PHE A 309 -0.37 2.93 25.11
N SER A 310 0.90 2.70 25.42
CA SER A 310 1.97 3.01 24.48
C SER A 310 1.94 1.98 23.36
N TYR A 311 1.81 2.43 22.12
CA TYR A 311 1.91 1.54 20.97
C TYR A 311 3.27 0.84 20.90
N ALA A 312 4.33 1.45 21.44
CA ALA A 312 5.64 0.84 21.58
C ALA A 312 5.65 -0.28 22.63
N GLU A 313 4.84 -0.15 23.69
CA GLU A 313 4.75 -1.12 24.79
C GLU A 313 3.74 -2.25 24.49
N MET A 314 2.71 -1.97 23.68
CA MET A 314 1.67 -2.93 23.31
C MET A 314 2.23 -4.26 22.79
N PRO A 315 3.25 -4.29 21.91
CA PRO A 315 3.90 -5.53 21.48
C PRO A 315 4.33 -6.45 22.63
N HIS A 316 4.74 -5.90 23.78
CA HIS A 316 5.19 -6.67 24.93
C HIS A 316 4.06 -7.46 25.64
N GLU A 317 2.79 -7.09 25.40
CA GLU A 317 1.65 -7.86 25.90
C GLU A 317 1.40 -9.14 25.09
N PHE A 318 1.94 -9.22 23.87
CA PHE A 318 1.80 -10.38 23.00
C PHE A 318 2.89 -11.40 23.30
N GLY A 319 2.49 -12.68 23.43
CA GLY A 319 3.45 -13.77 23.57
C GLY A 319 4.32 -14.02 22.33
N TYR A 320 3.99 -13.38 21.20
CA TYR A 320 4.72 -13.49 19.94
C TYR A 320 4.54 -12.23 19.07
N ILE A 321 5.63 -11.79 18.43
CA ILE A 321 5.72 -10.54 17.66
C ILE A 321 6.18 -10.92 16.23
N ALA A 322 5.32 -10.82 15.20
CA ALA A 322 5.60 -11.12 13.75
C ALA A 322 5.16 -9.96 12.77
N GLY A 323 5.93 -9.59 11.73
CA GLY A 323 5.51 -8.52 10.78
C GLY A 323 6.30 -8.41 9.46
N VAL A 324 5.84 -7.54 8.55
CA VAL A 324 6.32 -7.41 7.15
C VAL A 324 6.54 -5.94 6.75
N THR A 325 7.59 -5.68 5.96
CA THR A 325 7.86 -4.36 5.34
C THR A 325 8.55 -4.50 4.00
N GLY A 326 8.34 -3.52 3.11
CA GLY A 326 9.08 -3.37 1.86
C GLY A 326 10.47 -2.74 2.03
N THR A 327 10.77 -2.14 3.18
CA THR A 327 11.97 -1.30 3.40
C THR A 327 12.95 -1.92 4.41
N LEU A 328 12.88 -3.22 4.67
CA LEU A 328 13.76 -3.88 5.66
C LEU A 328 15.26 -3.66 5.37
N ARG A 329 15.62 -3.50 4.10
CA ARG A 329 17.00 -3.25 3.65
C ARG A 329 17.50 -1.82 3.93
N THR A 330 16.61 -0.88 4.23
CA THR A 330 16.96 0.53 4.47
C THR A 330 17.05 0.88 5.96
N LEU A 331 16.85 -0.09 6.85
CA LEU A 331 16.96 0.16 8.30
C LEU A 331 18.41 0.42 8.70
N SER A 332 18.60 1.46 9.49
CA SER A 332 19.83 1.78 10.21
C SER A 332 20.15 0.72 11.27
N ASP A 333 21.39 0.72 11.76
CA ASP A 333 21.82 -0.23 12.79
C ASP A 333 21.22 0.06 14.17
N SER A 334 20.86 1.32 14.43
CA SER A 334 20.11 1.75 15.61
C SER A 334 18.70 1.16 15.61
N GLU A 335 17.97 1.24 14.49
CA GLU A 335 16.64 0.65 14.34
C GLU A 335 16.69 -0.88 14.45
N LYS A 336 17.69 -1.54 13.84
CA LYS A 336 17.90 -2.99 14.01
C LYS A 336 18.19 -3.37 15.46
N THR A 337 18.92 -2.53 16.18
CA THR A 337 19.23 -2.73 17.60
C THR A 337 17.97 -2.65 18.46
N ILE A 338 17.08 -1.68 18.19
CA ILE A 338 15.76 -1.60 18.84
C ILE A 338 14.94 -2.87 18.57
N LEU A 339 14.85 -3.31 17.30
CA LEU A 339 14.13 -4.53 16.93
C LEU A 339 14.67 -5.76 17.68
N ARG A 340 15.99 -5.87 17.80
CA ARG A 340 16.66 -7.00 18.45
C ARG A 340 16.51 -6.97 19.98
N ASP A 341 16.86 -5.85 20.60
CA ASP A 341 17.08 -5.79 22.04
C ASP A 341 15.81 -5.41 22.82
N ILE A 342 14.91 -4.63 22.22
CA ILE A 342 13.62 -4.24 22.82
C ILE A 342 12.54 -5.23 22.42
N TYR A 343 12.39 -5.50 21.12
CA TYR A 343 11.29 -6.31 20.59
C TYR A 343 11.61 -7.81 20.41
N GLY A 344 12.86 -8.23 20.67
CA GLY A 344 13.27 -9.64 20.56
C GLY A 344 13.20 -10.20 19.14
N ILE A 345 13.25 -9.35 18.12
CA ILE A 345 13.22 -9.74 16.70
C ILE A 345 14.66 -10.01 16.25
N HIS A 346 15.00 -11.30 16.16
CA HIS A 346 16.37 -11.73 15.87
C HIS A 346 16.58 -12.22 14.44
N LYS A 347 15.52 -12.38 13.65
CA LYS A 347 15.62 -12.93 12.29
C LYS A 347 14.92 -12.07 11.26
N TYR A 348 15.61 -11.89 10.15
CA TYR A 348 15.17 -11.12 9.01
C TYR A 348 15.07 -12.03 7.78
N THR A 349 14.09 -11.77 6.91
CA THR A 349 13.95 -12.49 5.64
C THR A 349 13.59 -11.49 4.55
N HIS A 350 14.34 -11.51 3.46
CA HIS A 350 14.14 -10.67 2.28
C HIS A 350 13.52 -11.51 1.16
N MET A 351 12.27 -11.21 0.83
CA MET A 351 11.56 -11.86 -0.26
C MET A 351 11.90 -11.20 -1.60
N PRO A 352 12.17 -11.96 -2.67
CA PRO A 352 12.43 -11.39 -3.99
C PRO A 352 11.16 -10.80 -4.62
N SER A 353 11.35 -9.84 -5.51
CA SER A 353 10.27 -9.28 -6.34
C SER A 353 9.76 -10.34 -7.33
N VAL A 354 8.43 -10.51 -7.38
CA VAL A 354 7.75 -11.35 -8.38
C VAL A 354 7.79 -10.76 -9.80
N PHE A 355 8.23 -9.50 -9.93
CA PHE A 355 8.34 -8.75 -11.19
C PHE A 355 9.79 -8.66 -11.71
N GLY A 356 10.74 -9.37 -11.10
CA GLY A 356 12.15 -9.28 -11.49
C GLY A 356 12.85 -8.02 -10.95
N LYS A 357 13.94 -7.61 -11.63
CA LYS A 357 14.74 -6.42 -11.28
C LYS A 357 13.95 -5.14 -11.55
N SER A 358 14.19 -4.11 -10.72
CA SER A 358 13.58 -2.80 -10.95
C SER A 358 14.09 -2.20 -12.26
N ASN A 359 13.16 -1.74 -13.10
CA ASN A 359 13.43 -1.02 -14.36
C ASN A 359 13.49 0.50 -14.16
N ARG A 360 13.80 0.93 -12.93
CA ARG A 360 13.90 2.35 -12.56
C ARG A 360 15.21 2.94 -13.07
N ASN A 361 15.11 4.10 -13.71
CA ASN A 361 16.25 4.94 -14.04
C ASN A 361 16.47 5.97 -12.91
N TYR A 362 17.55 5.80 -12.15
CA TYR A 362 17.95 6.72 -11.09
C TYR A 362 19.47 6.65 -10.90
N ASN A 363 20.12 7.82 -10.88
CA ASN A 363 21.53 7.96 -10.56
C ASN A 363 21.73 9.09 -9.55
N LEU A 364 22.17 8.74 -8.34
CA LEU A 364 22.37 9.65 -7.22
C LEU A 364 23.18 10.91 -7.60
N ASN A 365 24.22 10.76 -8.42
CA ASN A 365 25.14 11.87 -8.74
C ASN A 365 24.56 12.88 -9.74
N SER A 366 23.55 12.50 -10.52
CA SER A 366 22.97 13.36 -11.56
C SER A 366 21.51 13.73 -11.31
N ASP A 367 20.80 12.95 -10.50
CA ASP A 367 19.37 13.10 -10.24
C ASP A 367 19.06 13.69 -8.87
N VAL A 368 20.08 14.07 -8.08
CA VAL A 368 19.90 14.87 -6.87
C VAL A 368 20.59 16.21 -7.08
N ILE A 369 19.81 17.29 -7.08
CA ILE A 369 20.33 18.65 -7.23
C ILE A 369 19.84 19.55 -6.09
N ALA A 370 20.75 20.29 -5.49
CA ALA A 370 20.44 21.36 -4.55
C ALA A 370 20.54 22.71 -5.29
N VAL A 371 19.54 23.58 -5.10
CA VAL A 371 19.42 24.85 -5.81
C VAL A 371 18.95 25.95 -4.85
N ASN A 372 19.24 27.20 -5.20
CA ASN A 372 18.81 28.36 -4.43
C ASN A 372 17.31 28.68 -4.63
N GLU A 373 16.74 29.53 -3.78
CA GLU A 373 15.33 29.94 -3.82
C GLU A 373 14.89 30.47 -5.19
N SER A 374 15.76 31.22 -5.89
CA SER A 374 15.42 31.81 -7.19
C SER A 374 15.36 30.79 -8.33
N GLU A 375 16.13 29.70 -8.24
CA GLU A 375 16.16 28.64 -9.24
C GLU A 375 15.17 27.51 -8.92
N TYR A 376 14.76 27.35 -7.67
CA TYR A 376 13.99 26.20 -7.19
C TYR A 376 12.72 25.93 -8.02
N PHE A 377 11.82 26.91 -8.15
CA PHE A 377 10.60 26.75 -8.94
C PHE A 377 10.87 26.67 -10.45
N MET A 378 11.89 27.37 -10.95
CA MET A 378 12.29 27.30 -12.35
C MET A 378 12.76 25.89 -12.73
N ARG A 379 13.51 25.22 -11.86
CA ARG A 379 14.00 23.85 -12.08
C ARG A 379 12.88 22.83 -12.02
N ILE A 380 11.96 22.96 -11.05
CA ILE A 380 10.76 22.11 -10.98
C ILE A 380 9.92 22.29 -12.25
N ARG A 381 9.73 23.53 -12.72
CA ARG A 381 9.01 23.81 -13.97
C ARG A 381 9.72 23.22 -15.20
N GLY A 382 11.03 23.34 -15.27
CA GLY A 382 11.84 22.75 -16.35
C GLY A 382 11.69 21.23 -16.41
N GLU A 383 11.68 20.54 -15.26
CA GLU A 383 11.46 19.10 -15.22
C GLU A 383 10.05 18.72 -15.72
N ILE A 384 9.03 19.50 -15.35
CA ILE A 384 7.66 19.33 -15.87
C ILE A 384 7.66 19.43 -17.41
N ASP A 385 8.30 20.45 -17.97
CA ASP A 385 8.31 20.66 -19.42
C ASP A 385 9.04 19.52 -20.16
N VAL A 386 10.16 19.02 -19.61
CA VAL A 386 10.85 17.85 -20.19
C VAL A 386 9.95 16.62 -20.19
N MET A 387 9.25 16.34 -19.09
CA MET A 387 8.37 15.17 -18.99
C MET A 387 7.12 15.30 -19.87
N CYS A 388 6.49 16.47 -19.91
CA CYS A 388 5.34 16.74 -20.78
C CYS A 388 5.72 16.61 -22.26
N ASN A 389 6.86 17.16 -22.68
CA ASN A 389 7.36 17.04 -24.06
C ASN A 389 7.70 15.58 -24.43
N ALA A 390 8.11 14.77 -23.46
CA ALA A 390 8.33 13.35 -23.63
C ALA A 390 7.04 12.51 -23.56
N ASN A 391 5.85 13.13 -23.42
CA ASN A 391 4.57 12.45 -23.23
C ASN A 391 4.59 11.50 -22.02
N ARG A 392 5.24 11.92 -20.92
CA ARG A 392 5.35 11.19 -19.66
C ARG A 392 4.50 11.87 -18.57
N ALA A 393 4.02 11.07 -17.64
CA ALA A 393 3.35 11.55 -16.44
C ALA A 393 4.39 11.92 -15.37
N ILE A 394 4.13 12.97 -14.59
CA ILE A 394 4.99 13.41 -13.51
C ILE A 394 4.21 13.55 -12.19
N LEU A 395 4.74 12.93 -11.13
CA LEU A 395 4.27 13.03 -9.75
C LEU A 395 5.27 13.87 -8.95
N ILE A 396 4.83 14.99 -8.40
CA ILE A 396 5.69 15.95 -7.69
C ILE A 396 5.29 16.00 -6.23
N PHE A 397 6.19 15.60 -5.34
CA PHE A 397 5.95 15.52 -3.90
C PHE A 397 6.55 16.71 -3.18
N PHE A 398 5.72 17.46 -2.46
CA PHE A 398 6.09 18.59 -1.58
C PHE A 398 5.97 18.19 -0.11
N GLU A 399 6.82 18.74 0.75
CA GLU A 399 6.79 18.47 2.19
C GLU A 399 5.46 18.87 2.86
N SER A 400 4.80 19.91 2.34
CA SER A 400 3.60 20.52 2.91
C SER A 400 2.66 21.08 1.84
N GLU A 401 1.38 21.19 2.18
CA GLU A 401 0.38 21.85 1.33
C GLU A 401 0.74 23.32 1.06
N GLU A 402 1.36 24.01 2.02
CA GLU A 402 1.78 25.40 1.88
C GLU A 402 2.85 25.58 0.80
N LYS A 403 3.93 24.78 0.81
CA LYS A 403 4.96 24.83 -0.24
C LYS A 403 4.37 24.44 -1.60
N LEU A 404 3.49 23.43 -1.63
CA LEU A 404 2.78 23.03 -2.84
C LEU A 404 1.95 24.18 -3.42
N MET A 405 1.15 24.86 -2.60
CA MET A 405 0.29 25.95 -3.03
C MET A 405 1.09 27.20 -3.41
N THR A 406 2.22 27.46 -2.76
CA THR A 406 3.16 28.51 -3.15
C THR A 406 3.68 28.25 -4.56
N PHE A 407 4.11 27.03 -4.88
CA PHE A 407 4.50 26.66 -6.24
C PHE A 407 3.34 26.76 -7.22
N TYR A 408 2.15 26.26 -6.87
CA TYR A 408 0.96 26.32 -7.75
C TYR A 408 0.51 27.75 -8.08
N ASN A 409 0.73 28.70 -7.17
CA ASN A 409 0.40 30.11 -7.37
C ASN A 409 1.56 30.94 -7.93
N SER A 410 2.72 30.33 -8.16
CA SER A 410 3.90 30.98 -8.71
C SER A 410 3.71 31.40 -10.18
N THR A 411 4.55 32.33 -10.63
CA THR A 411 4.56 32.79 -12.02
C THR A 411 4.94 31.68 -12.99
N GLU A 412 5.72 30.71 -12.55
CA GLU A 412 6.29 29.62 -13.36
C GLU A 412 5.19 28.65 -13.83
N LEU A 413 4.11 28.48 -13.04
CA LEU A 413 2.99 27.61 -13.38
C LEU A 413 1.79 28.32 -14.01
N ALA A 414 1.82 29.65 -14.14
CA ALA A 414 0.68 30.43 -14.61
C ALA A 414 0.13 29.96 -15.97
N SER A 415 0.99 29.48 -16.87
CA SER A 415 0.60 29.03 -18.22
C SER A 415 -0.09 27.67 -18.27
N ILE A 416 0.17 26.77 -17.31
CA ILE A 416 -0.34 25.39 -17.31
C ILE A 416 -1.25 25.09 -16.12
N LYS A 417 -1.62 26.12 -15.35
CA LYS A 417 -2.33 25.99 -14.08
C LYS A 417 -3.62 25.16 -14.18
N SER A 418 -4.37 25.31 -15.27
CA SER A 418 -5.63 24.57 -15.52
C SER A 418 -5.43 23.07 -15.78
N GLU A 419 -4.23 22.64 -16.13
CA GLU A 419 -3.93 21.26 -16.52
C GLU A 419 -3.34 20.43 -15.36
N ILE A 420 -2.95 21.11 -14.28
CA ILE A 420 -2.33 20.51 -13.09
C ILE A 420 -3.39 19.90 -12.20
N GLN A 421 -3.12 18.68 -11.75
CA GLN A 421 -3.90 18.02 -10.71
C GLN A 421 -3.24 18.24 -9.35
N ILE A 422 -4.04 18.62 -8.35
CA ILE A 422 -3.58 18.74 -6.97
C ILE A 422 -4.23 17.62 -6.15
N VAL A 423 -3.41 16.87 -5.42
CA VAL A 423 -3.87 15.83 -4.50
C VAL A 423 -3.32 16.16 -3.11
N THR A 424 -4.19 16.73 -2.29
CA THR A 424 -3.94 17.00 -0.87
C THR A 424 -4.90 16.17 -0.02
N GLU A 425 -4.64 16.12 1.26
CA GLU A 425 -5.41 15.41 2.27
C GLU A 425 -6.85 15.95 2.42
N LYS A 426 -7.11 17.16 1.91
CA LYS A 426 -8.43 17.80 1.88
C LYS A 426 -9.34 17.25 0.77
N VAL A 427 -8.78 16.54 -0.22
CA VAL A 427 -9.56 15.94 -1.29
C VAL A 427 -10.40 14.78 -0.74
N SER A 428 -11.68 14.72 -1.11
CA SER A 428 -12.58 13.65 -0.69
C SER A 428 -12.02 12.26 -1.08
N VAL A 429 -12.29 11.22 -0.28
CA VAL A 429 -11.79 9.85 -0.55
C VAL A 429 -12.15 9.40 -1.97
N LYS A 430 -13.38 9.70 -2.40
CA LYS A 430 -13.90 9.31 -3.71
C LYS A 430 -13.19 10.04 -4.85
N ASP A 431 -13.00 11.35 -4.74
CA ASP A 431 -12.32 12.13 -5.78
C ASP A 431 -10.82 11.81 -5.80
N ARG A 432 -10.23 11.48 -4.65
CA ARG A 432 -8.84 11.05 -4.54
C ARG A 432 -8.58 9.74 -5.27
N GLU A 433 -9.42 8.72 -5.11
CA GLU A 433 -9.28 7.47 -5.90
C GLU A 433 -9.30 7.75 -7.41
N LEU A 434 -10.17 8.66 -7.85
CA LEU A 434 -10.24 9.09 -9.24
C LEU A 434 -8.97 9.85 -9.66
N PHE A 435 -8.48 10.78 -8.85
CA PHE A 435 -7.28 11.55 -9.12
C PHE A 435 -6.03 10.66 -9.17
N ILE A 436 -5.89 9.68 -8.28
CA ILE A 436 -4.78 8.72 -8.29
C ILE A 436 -4.80 7.90 -9.59
N LYS A 437 -5.98 7.44 -10.03
CA LYS A 437 -6.12 6.73 -11.32
C LYS A 437 -5.74 7.63 -12.49
N ARG A 438 -6.16 8.90 -12.47
CA ARG A 438 -5.85 9.90 -13.51
C ARG A 438 -4.40 10.38 -13.49
N ALA A 439 -3.72 10.31 -12.36
CA ALA A 439 -2.32 10.75 -12.24
C ALA A 439 -1.36 9.94 -13.14
N CYS A 440 -1.78 8.75 -13.56
CA CYS A 440 -1.00 7.84 -14.40
C CYS A 440 -1.35 7.91 -15.90
N THR A 441 -1.81 9.07 -16.39
CA THR A 441 -2.13 9.30 -17.82
C THR A 441 -1.03 10.09 -18.53
N VAL A 442 -0.96 9.95 -19.86
CA VAL A 442 0.06 10.62 -20.68
C VAL A 442 0.04 12.14 -20.47
N GLY A 443 1.21 12.74 -20.22
CA GLY A 443 1.38 14.18 -20.04
C GLY A 443 0.77 14.76 -18.76
N ARG A 444 0.26 13.92 -17.84
CA ARG A 444 -0.38 14.41 -16.62
C ARG A 444 0.65 14.92 -15.61
N VAL A 445 0.40 16.13 -15.09
CA VAL A 445 1.16 16.73 -14.00
C VAL A 445 0.33 16.64 -12.72
N THR A 446 0.85 15.97 -11.70
CA THR A 446 0.17 15.84 -10.40
C THR A 446 1.08 16.34 -9.29
N LEU A 447 0.60 17.33 -8.53
CA LEU A 447 1.25 17.81 -7.30
C LEU A 447 0.63 17.10 -6.10
N LEU A 448 1.49 16.58 -5.22
CA LEU A 448 1.11 15.81 -4.05
C LEU A 448 1.86 16.31 -2.82
N THR A 449 1.24 16.17 -1.65
CA THR A 449 1.93 16.34 -0.37
C THR A 449 2.68 15.07 0.04
N ARG A 450 3.63 15.21 0.98
CA ARG A 450 4.49 14.16 1.55
C ARG A 450 3.71 12.91 1.95
N THR A 451 2.50 13.09 2.47
CA THR A 451 1.58 12.03 2.91
C THR A 451 1.34 10.97 1.82
N PHE A 452 1.18 11.38 0.56
CA PHE A 452 0.91 10.46 -0.55
C PHE A 452 2.17 9.71 -1.05
N GLY A 453 3.33 10.04 -0.48
CA GLY A 453 4.57 9.29 -0.64
C GLY A 453 4.51 7.91 0.01
N ARG A 454 3.58 7.71 0.98
CA ARG A 454 3.27 6.45 1.67
C ARG A 454 1.85 5.97 1.29
N GLY A 455 1.54 4.69 1.46
CA GLY A 455 0.15 4.18 1.36
C GLY A 455 -0.50 4.06 -0.04
N ILE A 456 -0.21 4.92 -1.01
CA ILE A 456 -0.95 4.97 -2.32
C ILE A 456 -0.29 4.25 -3.49
N ASP A 457 -1.07 3.47 -4.24
CA ASP A 457 -0.59 2.83 -5.47
C ASP A 457 -0.91 3.61 -6.76
N PHE A 458 0.13 4.08 -7.45
CA PHE A 458 0.05 4.74 -8.76
C PHE A 458 0.28 3.72 -9.88
N ILE A 459 -0.78 2.99 -10.23
CA ILE A 459 -0.71 1.91 -11.22
C ILE A 459 -0.78 2.49 -12.64
N CYS A 460 0.32 2.41 -13.38
CA CYS A 460 0.39 2.79 -14.78
C CYS A 460 -0.19 1.71 -15.70
N ARG A 461 -1.34 2.00 -16.32
CA ARG A 461 -2.02 1.09 -17.25
C ARG A 461 -1.93 1.51 -18.71
N ASN A 462 -1.42 2.72 -18.98
CA ASN A 462 -1.35 3.26 -20.33
C ASN A 462 -0.10 2.71 -21.06
N PRO A 463 -0.25 1.94 -22.16
CA PRO A 463 0.88 1.37 -22.91
C PRO A 463 1.78 2.43 -23.53
N GLN A 464 1.22 3.53 -24.03
CA GLN A 464 1.97 4.65 -24.59
C GLN A 464 2.84 5.31 -23.53
N LEU A 465 2.31 5.53 -22.32
CA LEU A 465 3.09 6.07 -21.20
C LEU A 465 4.24 5.13 -20.82
N LEU A 466 4.00 3.81 -20.74
CA LEU A 466 5.06 2.83 -20.46
C LEU A 466 6.13 2.79 -21.56
N ALA A 467 5.73 2.89 -22.83
CA ALA A 467 6.65 2.97 -23.97
C ALA A 467 7.54 4.23 -23.90
N ASN A 468 6.98 5.34 -23.43
CA ASN A 468 7.69 6.61 -23.25
C ASN A 468 8.59 6.66 -22.00
N GLY A 469 8.70 5.57 -21.23
CA GLY A 469 9.54 5.49 -20.03
C GLY A 469 8.77 5.55 -18.71
N GLY A 470 7.45 5.52 -18.76
CA GLY A 470 6.56 5.45 -17.59
C GLY A 470 6.57 6.72 -16.73
N ILE A 471 6.21 6.57 -15.46
CA ILE A 471 6.01 7.68 -14.54
C ILE A 471 7.36 8.26 -14.09
N HIS A 472 7.46 9.59 -14.10
CA HIS A 472 8.55 10.32 -13.45
C HIS A 472 8.11 10.75 -12.06
N VAL A 473 8.92 10.47 -11.04
CA VAL A 473 8.69 10.97 -9.67
C VAL A 473 9.72 12.05 -9.38
N LEU A 474 9.23 13.22 -8.98
CA LEU A 474 10.03 14.34 -8.53
C LEU A 474 9.77 14.59 -7.05
N GLN A 475 10.80 14.45 -6.22
CA GLN A 475 10.74 14.79 -4.80
C GLN A 475 11.38 16.16 -4.59
N THR A 476 10.68 17.08 -3.91
CA THR A 476 11.12 18.47 -3.78
C THR A 476 11.68 18.80 -2.39
N PHE A 477 11.82 17.80 -1.52
CA PHE A 477 12.28 17.95 -0.14
C PHE A 477 13.17 16.78 0.27
N PHE A 478 14.01 17.00 1.28
CA PHE A 478 14.85 15.94 1.82
C PHE A 478 14.05 15.08 2.82
N SER A 479 14.10 13.76 2.66
CA SER A 479 13.47 12.83 3.60
C SER A 479 14.42 12.57 4.76
N GLU A 480 13.95 12.77 6.00
CA GLU A 480 14.70 12.42 7.21
C GLU A 480 14.98 10.91 7.30
N GLU A 481 14.03 10.09 6.84
CA GLU A 481 14.18 8.64 6.80
C GLU A 481 14.44 8.16 5.37
N LEU A 482 15.51 7.37 5.18
CA LEU A 482 15.78 6.70 3.91
C LEU A 482 14.61 5.79 3.47
N SER A 483 13.87 5.22 4.45
CA SER A 483 12.68 4.40 4.19
C SER A 483 11.59 5.18 3.44
N GLU A 484 11.42 6.47 3.75
CA GLU A 484 10.46 7.35 3.10
C GLU A 484 10.87 7.65 1.67
N GLU A 485 12.14 8.03 1.46
CA GLU A 485 12.69 8.31 0.14
C GLU A 485 12.49 7.11 -0.79
N TYR A 486 12.83 5.90 -0.34
CA TYR A 486 12.63 4.67 -1.12
C TYR A 486 11.17 4.40 -1.44
N GLN A 487 10.23 4.77 -0.56
CA GLN A 487 8.80 4.62 -0.81
C GLN A 487 8.29 5.63 -1.85
N ILE A 488 8.72 6.89 -1.79
CA ILE A 488 8.41 7.93 -2.77
C ILE A 488 9.01 7.55 -4.13
N MET A 489 10.30 7.22 -4.15
CA MET A 489 11.02 6.72 -5.32
C MET A 489 10.37 5.48 -5.93
N GLY A 490 9.76 4.65 -5.09
CA GLY A 490 9.00 3.47 -5.48
C GLY A 490 7.63 3.76 -6.13
N ARG A 491 7.16 5.01 -6.25
CA ARG A 491 5.86 5.32 -6.87
C ARG A 491 5.92 5.38 -8.41
N GLY A 492 7.11 5.56 -9.00
CA GLY A 492 7.26 5.70 -10.46
C GLY A 492 7.54 4.41 -11.23
N ALA A 493 8.13 3.40 -10.59
CA ALA A 493 8.62 2.17 -11.23
C ALA A 493 8.12 0.91 -10.49
N ARG A 494 6.80 0.77 -10.38
CA ARG A 494 6.15 -0.36 -9.69
C ARG A 494 5.89 -1.52 -10.62
N GLN A 495 5.81 -2.73 -10.05
CA GLN A 495 5.33 -3.92 -10.76
C GLN A 495 6.08 -4.23 -12.08
N GLY A 496 7.38 -3.93 -12.12
CA GLY A 496 8.24 -4.12 -13.31
C GLY A 496 8.15 -2.98 -14.35
N ASP A 497 7.33 -1.96 -14.12
CA ASP A 497 7.21 -0.82 -15.03
C ASP A 497 8.49 0.03 -15.04
N LYS A 498 8.76 0.64 -16.20
CA LYS A 498 9.78 1.67 -16.33
C LYS A 498 9.33 2.92 -15.58
N GLY A 499 10.28 3.59 -14.96
CA GLY A 499 10.04 4.88 -14.32
C GLY A 499 11.36 5.58 -14.06
N SER A 500 11.29 6.88 -13.74
CA SER A 500 12.46 7.65 -13.34
C SER A 500 12.19 8.41 -12.05
N TYR A 501 13.24 8.73 -11.33
CA TYR A 501 13.18 9.49 -10.10
C TYR A 501 14.22 10.60 -10.10
N ARG A 502 13.85 11.76 -9.57
CA ARG A 502 14.73 12.91 -9.38
C ARG A 502 14.37 13.64 -8.09
N MET A 503 15.36 14.29 -7.52
CA MET A 503 15.23 15.13 -6.34
C MET A 503 15.76 16.53 -6.64
N ILE A 504 14.94 17.54 -6.38
CA ILE A 504 15.32 18.96 -6.47
C ILE A 504 15.12 19.55 -5.09
N LEU A 505 16.21 19.88 -4.42
CA LEU A 505 16.23 20.36 -3.04
C LEU A 505 16.52 21.85 -3.01
N LEU A 506 15.90 22.54 -2.05
CA LEU A 506 16.26 23.90 -1.74
C LEU A 506 17.49 23.90 -0.82
N ASP A 507 18.55 24.61 -1.20
CA ASP A 507 19.82 24.67 -0.46
C ASP A 507 19.65 25.07 1.01
N LYS A 508 18.80 26.06 1.27
CA LYS A 508 18.46 26.57 2.61
C LYS A 508 17.83 25.50 3.50
N ASP A 509 17.05 24.57 2.93
CA ASP A 509 16.45 23.48 3.70
C ASP A 509 17.50 22.43 4.11
N LEU A 510 18.70 22.44 3.50
CA LEU A 510 19.79 21.49 3.77
C LEU A 510 20.81 22.01 4.78
N GLU A 511 20.84 23.31 5.07
CA GLU A 511 21.80 23.90 6.02
C GLU A 511 21.72 23.22 7.39
N TRP A 512 20.50 22.99 7.89
CA TRP A 512 20.29 22.30 9.17
C TRP A 512 20.78 20.84 9.16
N VAL A 513 20.62 20.12 8.05
CA VAL A 513 21.08 18.73 7.89
C VAL A 513 22.61 18.65 7.91
N LEU A 514 23.26 19.56 7.20
CA LEU A 514 24.73 19.62 7.13
C LEU A 514 25.34 20.03 8.47
N GLU A 515 24.73 20.98 9.19
CA GLU A 515 25.16 21.37 10.53
C GLU A 515 24.99 20.25 11.56
N HIS A 516 23.93 19.43 11.45
CA HIS A 516 23.73 18.30 12.35
C HIS A 516 24.72 17.16 12.10
N ASN A 517 24.97 16.79 10.84
CA ASN A 517 25.93 15.73 10.49
C ASN A 517 27.39 16.08 10.79
N LEU A 518 27.75 17.37 10.73
CA LEU A 518 29.09 17.83 11.12
C LEU A 518 29.31 17.78 12.64
N ASN A 519 28.26 17.97 13.43
CA ASN A 519 28.33 17.99 14.89
C ASN A 519 28.08 16.61 15.52
N TYR A 520 27.37 15.71 14.83
CA TYR A 520 27.04 14.36 15.30
C TYR A 520 27.19 13.34 14.16
N PRO A 521 28.43 12.91 13.84
CA PRO A 521 28.71 12.01 12.72
C PRO A 521 28.17 10.59 12.88
N ASP A 522 27.68 10.23 14.07
CA ASP A 522 27.05 8.94 14.37
C ASP A 522 25.51 8.96 14.23
N PHE A 523 24.92 10.10 13.83
CA PHE A 523 23.51 10.18 13.47
C PHE A 523 23.34 9.69 12.02
N PRO A 524 22.41 8.75 11.73
CA PRO A 524 22.34 8.05 10.45
C PRO A 524 21.99 8.94 9.25
#